data_AF-A0A517Q6E6-F1
#
_entry.id   AF-A0A517Q6E6-F1
#
_cell.length_a   1.000
_cell.length_b   1.000
_cell.length_c   1.000
_cell.angle_alpha   90.00
_cell.angle_beta   90.00
_cell.angle_gamma   90.00
#
_symmetry.space_group_name_H-M   'P 1'
#
loop_
_entity.id
_entity.type
_entity.pdbx_description
1 polymer ?
#
loop_
_entity_poly.entity_id
_entity_poly.type
_entity_poly.pdbx_seq_one_letter_code
_entity_poly.pdbx_strand_id
1 'polypeptide(L)' 'MKQQMNVVALVKDSERYVFLYDDASSSQMLQTLGQYAADKELSFTWYDAAVMSQKVRKLRREAELEQQTGRLRKTA' A
#
# COMPACT_ATOMS: atom_id res chain seq x y z
N MET A 1 -5.99 7.50 -17.54
CA MET A 1 -4.73 6.90 -17.02
C MET A 1 -5.05 5.48 -16.59
N LYS A 2 -4.18 4.51 -16.85
CA LYS A 2 -4.42 3.12 -16.45
C LYS A 2 -4.12 3.02 -14.95
N GLN A 3 -5.14 2.83 -14.12
CA GLN A 3 -4.97 2.66 -12.67
C GLN A 3 -4.21 1.36 -12.41
N GLN A 4 -3.08 1.45 -11.70
CA GLN A 4 -2.29 0.29 -11.33
C GLN A 4 -2.76 -0.21 -9.96
N MET A 5 -3.13 -1.48 -9.90
CA MET A 5 -3.64 -2.10 -8.68
C MET A 5 -2.47 -2.65 -7.86
N ASN A 6 -2.45 -2.32 -6.56
CA ASN A 6 -1.45 -2.74 -5.60
C ASN A 6 -2.10 -3.62 -4.53
N VAL A 7 -1.35 -4.60 -4.03
CA VAL A 7 -1.76 -5.49 -2.94
C VAL A 7 -0.71 -5.40 -1.83
N VAL A 8 -1.15 -5.23 -0.59
CA VAL A 8 -0.32 -5.48 0.59
C VAL A 8 -1.04 -6.46 1.52
N ALA A 9 -0.31 -7.46 1.98
CA ALA A 9 -0.83 -8.50 2.86
C ALA A 9 0.01 -8.63 4.13
N LEU A 10 -0.68 -8.90 5.23
CA LEU A 10 -0.11 -9.29 6.51
C LEU A 10 -0.77 -10.60 6.95
N VAL A 11 0.06 -11.56 7.33
CA VAL A 11 -0.38 -12.81 7.96
C VAL A 11 0.09 -12.77 9.41
N LYS A 12 -0.86 -12.88 10.34
CA LYS A 12 -0.61 -12.85 11.78
C LYS A 12 -1.37 -14.01 12.42
N ASP A 13 -0.65 -15.03 12.86
CA ASP A 13 -1.23 -16.28 13.36
C ASP A 13 -2.28 -16.87 12.38
N SER A 14 -3.55 -16.91 12.80
CA SER A 14 -4.67 -17.39 11.98
C SER A 14 -5.40 -16.28 11.20
N GLU A 15 -5.03 -15.02 11.42
CA GLU A 15 -5.64 -13.85 10.78
C GLU A 15 -4.87 -13.41 9.53
N ARG A 16 -5.61 -12.92 8.55
CA ARG A 16 -5.07 -12.42 7.28
C ARG A 16 -5.68 -11.08 6.94
N TYR A 17 -4.85 -10.06 6.83
CA TYR A 17 -5.24 -8.72 6.40
C TYR A 17 -4.73 -8.50 4.99
N VAL A 18 -5.64 -8.39 4.03
CA VAL A 18 -5.32 -8.17 2.61
C VAL A 18 -5.93 -6.86 2.18
N PHE A 19 -5.09 -5.90 1.81
CA PHE A 19 -5.55 -4.60 1.32
C PHE A 19 -5.22 -4.47 -0.16
N LEU A 20 -6.27 -4.21 -0.94
CA LEU A 20 -6.19 -3.94 -2.36
C LEU A 20 -6.52 -2.46 -2.59
N TYR A 21 -5.67 -1.76 -3.33
CA TYR A 21 -5.83 -0.33 -3.58
C TYR A 21 -5.23 0.04 -4.93
N ASP A 22 -5.74 1.07 -5.58
CA ASP A 22 -5.09 1.66 -6.74
C ASP A 22 -3.97 2.64 -6.33
N ASP A 23 -3.07 2.94 -7.24
CA ASP A 23 -1.95 3.86 -7.05
C ASP A 23 -2.41 5.27 -6.62
N ALA A 24 -3.55 5.74 -7.13
CA ALA A 24 -4.16 7.02 -6.76
C ALA A 24 -4.65 7.06 -5.30
N SER A 25 -5.05 5.92 -4.74
CA SER A 25 -5.64 5.78 -3.41
C SER A 25 -4.61 5.49 -2.31
N SER A 26 -3.31 5.59 -2.61
CA SER A 26 -2.24 5.32 -1.64
C SER A 26 -2.35 6.12 -0.35
N SER A 27 -2.79 7.39 -0.41
CA SER A 27 -3.02 8.22 0.78
C SER A 27 -4.22 7.77 1.62
N GLN A 28 -5.29 7.28 0.96
CA GLN A 28 -6.44 6.70 1.65
C GLN A 28 -6.05 5.39 2.33
N MET A 29 -5.25 4.57 1.66
CA MET A 29 -4.72 3.33 2.22
C MET A 29 -3.94 3.58 3.52
N LEU A 30 -3.07 4.59 3.57
CA LEU A 30 -2.34 4.93 4.80
C LEU A 30 -3.29 5.31 5.96
N GLN A 31 -4.39 5.99 5.67
CA GLN A 31 -5.41 6.33 6.68
C GLN A 31 -6.17 5.09 7.16
N THR A 32 -6.56 4.20 6.24
CA THR A 32 -7.23 2.93 6.57
C THR A 32 -6.35 2.04 7.45
N LEU A 33 -5.04 1.98 7.20
CA LEU A 33 -4.11 1.25 8.08
C LEU A 33 -4.11 1.82 9.51
N GLY A 34 -4.17 3.14 9.66
CA GLY A 34 -4.27 3.80 10.97
C GLY A 34 -5.61 3.52 11.66
N GLN A 35 -6.72 3.49 10.91
CA GLN A 35 -8.03 3.15 11.44
C GLN A 35 -8.08 1.70 11.95
N TYR A 36 -7.51 0.75 11.19
CA TYR A 36 -7.44 -0.66 11.60
C TYR A 36 -6.60 -0.84 12.87
N ALA A 37 -5.51 -0.08 13.02
CA ALA A 37 -4.69 -0.12 14.23
C ALA A 37 -5.34 0.54 15.46
N ALA A 38 -6.32 1.42 15.24
CA ALA A 38 -7.08 2.07 16.30
C ALA A 38 -8.27 1.23 16.77
N ASP A 39 -8.71 0.25 15.96
CA ASP A 39 -9.81 -0.66 16.28
C ASP A 39 -9.33 -1.74 17.26
N LYS A 40 -9.95 -1.78 18.45
CA LYS A 40 -9.60 -2.72 19.51
C LYS A 40 -10.17 -4.13 19.31
N GLU A 41 -11.13 -4.27 18.40
CA GLU A 41 -11.72 -5.58 18.05
C GLU A 41 -10.86 -6.34 17.04
N LEU A 42 -9.87 -5.68 16.43
CA LEU A 42 -8.91 -6.28 15.52
C LEU A 42 -7.60 -6.61 16.24
N SER A 43 -6.98 -7.73 15.90
CA SER A 43 -5.60 -8.00 16.34
C SER A 43 -4.55 -7.20 15.54
N PHE A 44 -4.98 -6.26 14.69
CA PHE A 44 -4.13 -5.40 13.88
C PHE A 44 -3.57 -4.25 14.72
N THR A 45 -2.25 -4.17 14.88
CA THR A 45 -1.62 -3.21 15.78
C THR A 45 -1.07 -1.97 15.07
N TRP A 46 -0.74 -0.92 15.83
CA TRP A 46 0.00 0.23 15.31
C TRP A 46 1.37 -0.13 14.71
N TYR A 47 2.00 -1.17 15.24
CA TYR A 47 3.24 -1.70 14.67
C TYR A 47 3.00 -2.29 13.27
N ASP A 48 1.93 -3.06 13.12
CA ASP A 48 1.51 -3.63 11.83
C ASP A 48 1.19 -2.52 10.82
N ALA A 49 0.43 -1.50 11.24
CA ALA A 49 0.16 -0.31 10.42
C ALA A 49 1.44 0.37 9.94
N ALA A 50 2.43 0.52 10.82
CA ALA A 50 3.70 1.16 10.47
C ALA A 50 4.47 0.33 9.42
N VAL A 51 4.59 -0.99 9.61
CA VAL A 51 5.26 -1.89 8.66
C VAL A 51 4.55 -1.90 7.32
N MET A 52 3.22 -2.00 7.31
CA MET A 52 2.45 -1.96 6.06
C MET A 52 2.52 -0.59 5.38
N SER A 53 2.52 0.50 6.15
CA SER A 53 2.68 1.86 5.62
C SER A 53 4.02 2.04 4.92
N GLN A 54 5.10 1.45 5.44
CA GLN A 54 6.40 1.46 4.77
C GLN A 54 6.35 0.72 3.42
N LYS A 55 5.67 -0.43 3.36
CA LYS A 55 5.46 -1.19 2.11
C LYS A 55 4.67 -0.37 1.08
N VAL A 56 3.56 0.25 1.49
CA VAL A 56 2.74 1.11 0.61
C VAL A 56 3.57 2.26 0.04
N ARG A 57 4.37 2.94 0.89
CA ARG A 57 5.25 4.04 0.44
C ARG A 57 6.35 3.55 -0.51
N LYS A 58 6.88 2.34 -0.30
CA LYS A 58 7.88 1.73 -1.19
C LYS A 58 7.27 1.45 -2.56
N LEU A 59 6.13 0.77 -2.62
CA LEU A 59 5.43 0.44 -3.87
C LEU A 59 5.09 1.70 -4.67
N ARG A 60 4.64 2.76 -3.98
CA ARG A 60 4.38 4.05 -4.63
C ARG A 60 5.62 4.62 -5.31
N ARG A 61 6.78 4.63 -4.64
CA ARG A 61 8.04 5.12 -5.24
C ARG A 61 8.48 4.28 -6.43
N GLU A 62 8.34 2.95 -6.33
CA GLU A 62 8.68 2.04 -7.43
C GLU A 62 7.80 2.32 -8.66
N ALA A 63 6.49 2.49 -8.46
CA ALA A 63 5.56 2.85 -9.54
C ALA A 63 5.90 4.22 -10.18
N GLU A 64 6.24 5.23 -9.38
CA GLU A 64 6.66 6.55 -9.88
C GLU A 64 7.92 6.45 -10.76
N LEU A 65 8.92 5.64 -10.34
CA LEU A 65 10.15 5.40 -11.10
C LEU A 65 9.90 4.63 -12.41
N GLU A 66 9.04 3.62 -12.39
CA GLU A 66 8.64 2.87 -13.59
C GLU A 66 7.93 3.76 -14.61
N GLN A 67 7.04 4.64 -14.14
CA GLN A 67 6.36 5.60 -15.01
C GLN A 67 7.36 6.58 -15.64
N GLN A 68 8.36 7.02 -14.88
CA GLN A 68 9.38 7.95 -15.38
C GLN A 68 10.29 7.27 -16.43
N THR A 69 10.82 6.09 -16.12
CA THR A 69 11.68 5.32 -17.05
C THR A 69 10.93 4.90 -18.31
N GLY A 70 9.67 4.46 -18.18
CA GLY A 70 8.81 4.12 -19.31
C GLY A 70 8.47 5.31 -20.21
N ARG A 71 8.39 6.53 -19.67
CA ARG A 71 8.22 7.76 -20.48
C ARG A 71 9.48 8.10 -21.27
N LEU A 72 10.67 8.02 -20.66
CA LEU A 72 11.93 8.28 -21.36
C LEU A 72 12.15 7.34 -22.56
N ARG A 73 11.77 6.05 -22.43
CA ARG A 73 11.88 5.05 -23.52
C ARG A 73 10.94 5.28 -24.70
N LYS A 74 9.84 6.02 -24.52
CA LYS A 74 8.85 6.27 -25.58
C LYS A 74 9.14 7.53 -26.40
N THR A 75 10.05 8.38 -25.95
CA THR A 75 10.44 9.64 -26.60
C THR A 75 11.75 9.54 -27.39
N ALA A 76 12.43 8.39 -27.33
CA ALA A 76 13.65 8.06 -28.08
C ALA A 76 13.31 7.12 -29.23
#